data_AF-A0A2H6IC26-F1
#
_entry.id   AF-A0A2H6IC26-F1
#
_cell.length_a   1.000
_cell.length_b   1.000
_cell.length_c   1.000
_cell.angle_alpha   90.00
_cell.angle_beta   90.00
_cell.angle_gamma   90.00
#
_symmetry.space_group_name_H-M   'P 1'
#
loop_
_entity.id
_entity.type
_entity.pdbx_description
1 polymer ?
#
loop_
_entity_poly.entity_id
_entity_poly.type
_entity_poly.pdbx_seq_one_letter_code
_entity_poly.pdbx_strand_id
1 'polypeptide(L)'
;MDFAIIASAAVSAITPFLVKGGEEISKGIGKDLWELIKKPFQSDKDKAIIAELEKTPDDLKVQGKVEVKLSDLLEADEETAEHISALLPVVQEEAKRVTILIQDSKNVVAGDQKINVEGDFIIGDK
;
A
#
# COMPACT_ATOMS: atom_id res chain seq x y z
N MET A 1 -15.75 8.31 11.33
CA MET A 1 -14.62 7.73 10.58
C MET A 1 -13.40 8.59 10.82
N ASP A 2 -12.24 7.99 11.01
CA ASP A 2 -10.99 8.74 11.20
C ASP A 2 -10.35 9.03 9.84
N PHE A 3 -10.81 10.09 9.17
CA PHE A 3 -10.36 10.47 7.81
C PHE A 3 -8.84 10.70 7.71
N ALA A 4 -8.23 11.20 8.79
CA ALA A 4 -6.78 11.34 8.89
C ALA A 4 -6.04 10.00 8.86
N ILE A 5 -6.61 8.95 9.47
CA ILE A 5 -6.04 7.60 9.46
C ILE A 5 -6.22 6.97 8.09
N ILE A 6 -7.38 7.17 7.44
CA ILE A 6 -7.62 6.69 6.08
C ILE A 6 -6.65 7.36 5.09
N ALA A 7 -6.47 8.68 5.18
CA ALA A 7 -5.58 9.42 4.32
C ALA A 7 -4.12 9.00 4.46
N SER A 8 -3.62 8.94 5.71
CA SER A 8 -2.25 8.49 6.01
C SER A 8 -1.99 7.05 5.58
N ALA A 9 -2.95 6.15 5.82
CA ALA A 9 -2.86 4.77 5.37
C ALA A 9 -2.86 4.67 3.83
N ALA A 10 -3.68 5.46 3.14
CA ALA A 10 -3.77 5.45 1.68
C ALA A 10 -2.49 5.97 1.02
N VAL A 11 -1.93 7.08 1.54
CA VAL A 11 -0.64 7.62 1.11
C VAL A 11 0.49 6.63 1.38
N SER A 12 0.52 6.02 2.56
CA SER A 12 1.52 4.99 2.90
C SER A 12 1.40 3.74 2.03
N ALA A 13 0.17 3.33 1.70
CA ALA A 13 -0.08 2.18 0.85
C ALA A 13 0.36 2.44 -0.60
N ILE A 14 0.15 3.64 -1.14
CA ILE A 14 0.50 3.97 -2.53
C ILE A 14 1.98 4.33 -2.71
N THR A 15 2.62 4.89 -1.68
CA THR A 15 4.05 5.29 -1.70
C THR A 15 4.99 4.24 -2.29
N PRO A 16 5.00 2.97 -1.86
CA PRO A 16 5.90 1.97 -2.44
C PRO A 16 5.64 1.71 -3.93
N PHE A 17 4.40 1.85 -4.39
CA PHE A 17 4.06 1.72 -5.80
C PHE A 17 4.51 2.97 -6.61
N LEU A 18 4.49 4.17 -6.01
CA LEU A 18 5.04 5.39 -6.62
C LEU A 18 6.57 5.30 -6.74
N VAL A 19 7.25 4.87 -5.67
CA VAL A 19 8.72 4.74 -5.60
C VAL A 19 9.26 3.75 -6.63
N LYS A 20 8.52 2.66 -6.89
CA LYS A 20 8.93 1.64 -7.87
C LYS A 20 8.75 2.05 -9.34
N GLY A 21 8.41 3.32 -9.59
CA GLY A 21 8.04 3.82 -10.89
C GLY A 21 6.58 3.47 -11.14
N GLY A 22 5.75 4.48 -11.44
CA GLY A 22 4.29 4.39 -11.53
C GLY A 22 3.70 3.32 -12.47
N GLU A 23 4.53 2.48 -13.08
CA GLU A 23 4.15 1.24 -13.75
C GLU A 23 3.51 0.20 -12.81
N GLU A 24 3.94 0.14 -11.54
CA GLU A 24 3.28 -0.73 -10.52
C GLU A 24 1.94 -0.14 -10.07
N ILE A 25 1.84 1.19 -9.93
CA ILE A 25 0.55 1.88 -9.71
C ILE A 25 -0.40 1.69 -10.87
N SER A 26 0.13 1.59 -12.09
CA SER A 26 -0.71 1.47 -13.28
C SER A 26 -1.34 0.08 -13.44
N LYS A 27 -1.06 -0.87 -12.53
CA LYS A 27 -1.52 -2.26 -12.59
C LYS A 27 -2.33 -2.63 -11.35
N GLY A 28 -3.54 -3.17 -11.56
CA GLY A 28 -4.37 -3.76 -10.51
C GLY A 28 -4.88 -2.76 -9.45
N ILE A 29 -4.99 -3.23 -8.20
CA ILE A 29 -5.64 -2.52 -7.08
C ILE A 29 -4.96 -1.21 -6.68
N GLY A 30 -3.65 -1.07 -6.97
CA GLY A 30 -2.90 0.17 -6.73
C GLY A 30 -3.39 1.32 -7.60
N LYS A 31 -3.88 1.00 -8.81
CA LYS A 31 -4.49 1.99 -9.72
C LYS A 31 -5.82 2.47 -9.18
N ASP A 32 -6.70 1.54 -8.80
CA ASP A 32 -8.02 1.84 -8.24
C ASP A 32 -7.90 2.72 -6.99
N LEU A 33 -6.97 2.39 -6.08
CA LEU A 33 -6.71 3.22 -4.90
C LEU A 33 -6.20 4.62 -5.30
N TRP A 34 -5.26 4.70 -6.25
CA TRP A 34 -4.71 5.99 -6.71
C TRP A 34 -5.74 6.87 -7.39
N GLU A 35 -6.63 6.29 -8.20
CA GLU A 35 -7.72 7.02 -8.84
C GLU A 35 -8.73 7.54 -7.81
N LEU A 36 -9.03 6.76 -6.77
CA LEU A 36 -9.88 7.22 -5.66
C LEU A 36 -9.23 8.34 -4.85
N ILE A 37 -7.93 8.25 -4.56
CA ILE A 37 -7.18 9.31 -3.88
C ILE A 37 -7.21 10.59 -4.72
N LYS A 38 -7.07 10.50 -6.05
CA LYS A 38 -7.06 11.67 -6.95
C LYS A 38 -8.44 12.23 -7.25
N LYS A 39 -9.51 11.43 -7.14
CA LYS A 39 -10.89 11.83 -7.46
C LYS A 39 -11.31 13.14 -6.79
N PRO A 40 -11.06 13.37 -5.49
CA PRO A 40 -11.40 14.64 -4.85
C PRO A 40 -10.36 15.75 -5.08
N PHE A 41 -9.18 15.45 -5.61
CA PHE A 41 -8.13 16.43 -5.95
C PHE A 41 -8.43 17.10 -7.29
N GLN A 42 -9.49 17.90 -7.36
CA GLN A 42 -9.94 18.53 -8.61
C GLN A 42 -9.30 19.90 -8.89
N SER A 43 -8.81 20.61 -7.87
CA SER A 43 -8.27 21.97 -8.05
C SER A 43 -6.86 21.94 -8.65
N ASP A 44 -6.47 23.02 -9.33
CA ASP A 44 -5.10 23.17 -9.88
C ASP A 44 -4.01 23.08 -8.81
N LYS A 45 -4.28 23.58 -7.60
CA LYS A 45 -3.37 23.45 -6.45
C LYS A 45 -3.23 22.01 -5.99
N ASP A 46 -4.33 21.26 -6.03
CA ASP A 46 -4.38 19.86 -5.61
C ASP A 46 -3.58 18.98 -6.60
N LYS A 47 -3.74 19.24 -7.90
CA LYS A 47 -2.95 18.59 -8.96
C LYS A 47 -1.45 18.86 -8.81
N ALA A 48 -1.06 20.06 -8.39
CA ALA A 48 0.35 20.38 -8.14
C ALA A 48 0.92 19.56 -6.97
N ILE A 49 0.15 19.38 -5.90
CA ILE A 49 0.56 18.58 -4.72
C ILE A 49 0.68 17.10 -5.09
N ILE A 50 -0.26 16.56 -5.86
CA ILE A 50 -0.20 15.17 -6.36
C ILE A 50 1.01 14.98 -7.27
N ALA A 51 1.28 15.92 -8.18
CA ALA A 51 2.44 15.86 -9.05
C ALA A 51 3.78 15.98 -8.28
N GLU A 52 3.81 16.71 -7.16
CA GLU A 52 4.95 16.67 -6.25
C GLU A 52 5.09 15.28 -5.61
N LEU A 53 4.01 14.64 -5.16
CA LEU A 53 4.08 13.29 -4.58
C LEU A 53 4.57 12.27 -5.61
N GLU A 54 4.15 12.38 -6.87
CA GLU A 54 4.64 11.50 -7.95
C GLU A 54 6.12 11.68 -8.25
N LYS A 55 6.65 12.91 -8.09
CA LYS A 55 8.07 13.22 -8.28
C LYS A 55 8.92 12.84 -7.08
N THR A 56 8.39 13.05 -5.88
CA THR A 56 9.09 12.84 -4.61
C THR A 56 8.20 12.05 -3.65
N PRO A 57 7.93 10.77 -3.94
CA PRO A 57 7.04 9.95 -3.12
C PRO A 57 7.62 9.61 -1.75
N ASP A 58 8.94 9.74 -1.57
CA ASP A 58 9.65 9.54 -0.30
C ASP A 58 9.73 10.82 0.56
N ASP A 59 9.29 11.97 0.04
CA ASP A 59 9.37 13.23 0.77
C ASP A 59 8.25 13.33 1.83
N LEU A 60 8.66 13.24 3.10
CA LEU A 60 7.75 13.30 4.26
C LEU A 60 6.92 14.60 4.31
N LYS A 61 7.42 15.72 3.79
CA LYS A 61 6.65 16.98 3.78
C LYS A 61 5.56 16.94 2.73
N VAL A 62 5.84 16.35 1.56
CA VAL A 62 4.85 16.17 0.50
C VAL A 62 3.80 15.14 0.91
N GLN A 63 4.21 14.03 1.53
CA GLN A 63 3.28 13.06 2.13
C GLN A 63 2.34 13.74 3.12
N GLY A 64 2.88 14.44 4.13
CA GLY A 64 2.05 15.14 5.13
C GLY A 64 1.09 16.17 4.53
N LYS A 65 1.50 16.87 3.46
CA LYS A 65 0.61 17.79 2.73
C LYS A 65 -0.54 17.05 2.05
N VAL A 66 -0.25 15.92 1.39
CA VAL A 66 -1.27 15.09 0.73
C VAL A 66 -2.20 14.50 1.78
N GLU A 67 -1.69 14.03 2.92
CA GLU A 67 -2.49 13.45 4.01
C GLU A 67 -3.47 14.46 4.61
N VAL A 68 -2.98 15.65 4.94
CA VAL A 68 -3.83 16.74 5.46
C VAL A 68 -4.85 17.17 4.41
N LYS A 69 -4.44 17.26 3.14
CA LYS A 69 -5.35 17.70 2.09
C LYS A 69 -6.39 16.63 1.73
N LEU A 70 -5.97 15.37 1.68
CA LEU A 70 -6.84 14.23 1.43
C LEU A 70 -7.84 14.08 2.59
N SER A 71 -7.43 14.22 3.85
CA SER A 71 -8.37 14.15 4.97
C SER A 71 -9.44 15.26 4.94
N ASP A 72 -9.06 16.51 4.64
CA ASP A 72 -9.98 17.63 4.39
C ASP A 72 -10.97 17.33 3.25
N LEU A 73 -10.47 16.73 2.18
CA LEU A 73 -11.27 16.36 1.01
C LEU A 73 -12.19 15.15 1.25
N LEU A 74 -11.74 14.18 2.05
CA LEU A 74 -12.53 12.99 2.43
C LEU A 74 -13.63 13.33 3.43
N GLU A 75 -13.45 14.37 4.24
CA GLU A 75 -14.51 14.90 5.09
C GLU A 75 -15.63 15.54 4.24
N ALA A 76 -15.28 16.14 3.10
CA ALA A 76 -16.25 16.66 2.15
C ALA A 76 -16.88 15.59 1.25
N ASP A 77 -16.17 14.48 1.00
CA ASP A 77 -16.57 13.39 0.09
C ASP A 77 -16.48 12.04 0.81
N GLU A 78 -17.41 11.82 1.74
CA GLU A 78 -17.44 10.66 2.64
C GLU A 78 -17.56 9.33 1.86
N GLU A 79 -18.23 9.32 0.71
CA GLU A 79 -18.31 8.16 -0.21
C GLU A 79 -16.91 7.71 -0.65
N THR A 80 -16.04 8.65 -1.06
CA THR A 80 -14.68 8.32 -1.45
C THR A 80 -13.88 7.77 -0.26
N ALA A 81 -14.14 8.25 0.96
CA ALA A 81 -13.50 7.73 2.17
C ALA A 81 -13.88 6.27 2.46
N GLU A 82 -15.16 5.92 2.28
CA GLU A 82 -15.63 4.54 2.44
C GLU A 82 -14.95 3.60 1.43
N HIS A 83 -14.85 4.04 0.17
CA HIS A 83 -14.23 3.26 -0.89
C HIS A 83 -12.73 3.06 -0.65
N ILE A 84 -12.01 4.09 -0.22
CA ILE A 84 -10.59 4.00 0.14
C ILE A 84 -10.41 3.08 1.36
N SER A 85 -11.25 3.22 2.38
CA SER A 85 -11.19 2.38 3.58
C SER A 85 -11.48 0.90 3.27
N ALA A 86 -12.34 0.61 2.31
CA ALA A 86 -12.62 -0.76 1.87
C ALA A 86 -11.49 -1.36 1.02
N LEU A 87 -10.82 -0.54 0.20
CA LEU A 87 -9.72 -1.00 -0.66
C LEU A 87 -8.36 -1.03 0.04
N LEU A 88 -8.17 -0.21 1.08
CA LEU A 88 -6.97 -0.17 1.91
C LEU A 88 -6.45 -1.55 2.36
N PRO A 89 -7.26 -2.42 2.98
CA PRO A 89 -6.79 -3.74 3.39
C PRO A 89 -6.35 -4.60 2.21
N VAL A 90 -7.04 -4.50 1.07
CA VAL A 90 -6.72 -5.25 -0.15
C VAL A 90 -5.39 -4.79 -0.74
N VAL A 91 -5.19 -3.46 -0.84
CA VAL A 91 -3.94 -2.87 -1.34
C VAL A 91 -2.77 -3.19 -0.41
N GLN A 92 -2.98 -3.15 0.92
CA GLN A 92 -1.95 -3.53 1.88
C GLN A 92 -1.59 -5.02 1.81
N GLU A 93 -2.56 -5.91 1.59
CA GLU A 93 -2.30 -7.33 1.35
C GLU A 93 -1.51 -7.55 0.06
N GLU A 94 -1.85 -6.88 -1.05
CA GLU A 94 -1.10 -6.98 -2.31
C GLU A 94 0.30 -6.38 -2.20
N ALA A 95 0.45 -5.21 -1.55
CA ALA A 95 1.76 -4.60 -1.28
C ALA A 95 2.65 -5.52 -0.43
N LYS A 96 2.06 -6.22 0.56
CA LYS A 96 2.76 -7.25 1.33
C LYS A 96 3.18 -8.43 0.45
N ARG A 97 2.32 -8.95 -0.43
CA ARG A 97 2.69 -10.04 -1.36
C ARG A 97 3.84 -9.64 -2.28
N VAL A 98 3.78 -8.43 -2.84
CA VAL A 98 4.84 -7.86 -3.68
C VAL A 98 6.14 -7.73 -2.89
N THR A 99 6.08 -7.40 -1.59
CA THR A 99 7.27 -7.35 -0.72
C THR A 99 7.82 -8.74 -0.41
N ILE A 100 6.96 -9.75 -0.20
CA ILE A 100 7.35 -11.14 0.07
C ILE A 100 8.06 -11.77 -1.14
N LEU A 101 7.58 -11.51 -2.37
CA LEU A 101 8.21 -11.99 -3.60
C LEU A 101 9.65 -11.47 -3.79
N ILE A 102 9.95 -10.28 -3.28
CA ILE A 102 11.30 -9.68 -3.37
C ILE A 102 12.25 -10.25 -2.31
N GLN A 103 11.74 -10.67 -1.14
CA GLN A 103 12.55 -11.39 -0.14
C GLN A 103 12.81 -12.85 -0.52
N ASP A 104 11.87 -13.51 -1.19
CA ASP A 104 11.98 -14.91 -1.59
C ASP A 104 12.96 -15.15 -2.74
N SER A 105 13.40 -14.10 -3.43
CA SER A 105 14.46 -14.26 -4.45
C SER A 105 15.87 -14.35 -3.85
N LYS A 106 16.06 -14.10 -2.54
CA LYS A 106 17.41 -14.15 -1.92
C LYS A 106 17.50 -14.55 -0.44
N ASN A 107 16.47 -15.05 0.24
CA ASN A 107 16.67 -15.53 1.60
C ASN A 107 15.93 -16.82 1.92
N VAL A 108 16.74 -17.83 2.25
CA VAL A 108 16.39 -19.13 2.81
C VAL A 108 15.30 -19.05 3.88
N VAL A 109 14.40 -20.02 3.82
CA VAL A 109 13.45 -20.42 4.86
C VAL A 109 14.07 -20.32 6.27
N ALA A 110 13.66 -19.31 7.03
CA ALA A 110 13.91 -19.21 8.46
C ALA A 110 12.69 -18.57 9.11
N GLY A 111 11.73 -19.39 9.52
CA GLY A 111 10.53 -18.91 10.20
C GLY A 111 9.45 -19.98 10.34
N ASP A 112 9.69 -20.94 11.24
CA ASP A 112 8.69 -21.79 11.90
C ASP A 112 7.74 -22.58 10.98
N GLN A 113 8.28 -23.52 10.20
CA GLN A 113 7.54 -24.75 9.96
C GLN A 113 7.93 -25.72 11.07
N LYS A 114 7.07 -25.85 12.09
CA LYS A 114 7.00 -27.08 12.87
C LYS A 114 6.71 -28.22 11.90
N ILE A 115 7.77 -28.85 11.42
CA ILE A 115 7.69 -30.12 10.71
C ILE A 115 7.27 -31.14 11.77
N ASN A 116 5.96 -31.36 11.87
CA ASN A 116 5.40 -32.40 12.71
C ASN A 116 5.62 -33.73 11.98
N VAL A 117 6.78 -34.35 12.19
CA VAL A 117 7.05 -35.72 11.77
C VAL A 117 6.40 -36.67 12.78
N GLU A 118 5.08 -36.83 12.67
CA GLU A 118 4.40 -38.03 13.18
C GLU A 118 4.60 -39.15 12.16
N GLY A 119 5.80 -39.74 12.17
CA GLY A 119 6.16 -40.83 11.29
C GLY A 119 7.42 -41.51 11.80
N ASP A 120 7.23 -42.71 12.34
CA ASP A 120 8.24 -43.62 12.89
C ASP A 120 9.40 -43.79 11.89
N PHE A 121 10.54 -43.15 12.19
CA PHE A 121 11.76 -43.29 11.38
C PHE A 121 12.54 -44.52 11.88
N ILE A 122 12.32 -45.66 11.24
CA ILE A 122 13.11 -46.87 11.45
C ILE A 122 14.41 -46.73 10.66
N ILE A 123 15.52 -46.38 11.32
CA ILE A 123 16.86 -46.50 10.75
C ILE A 123 17.38 -47.89 11.11
N GLY A 124 17.17 -48.85 10.21
CA GLY A 124 17.78 -50.16 10.30
C GLY A 124 19.25 -50.10 9.91
N ASP A 125 20.14 -50.45 10.84
CA ASP A 125 21.54 -50.77 10.57
C ASP A 125 21.85 -52.14 11.20
N LYS A 126 21.97 -53.16 10.35
CA LYS A 126 22.86 -54.32 10.56
C LYS A 126 23.08 -55.10 9.26
#